data_AF-A0A101LH86-F1
#
_entry.id   AF-A0A101LH86-F1
#
_cell.length_a   1.000
_cell.length_b   1.000
_cell.length_c   1.000
_cell.angle_alpha   90.00
_cell.angle_beta   90.00
_cell.angle_gamma   90.00
#
_symmetry.space_group_name_H-M   'P 1'
#
loop_
_entity.id
_entity.type
_entity.pdbx_description
1 polymer ?
#
loop_
_entity_poly.entity_id
_entity_poly.type
_entity_poly.pdbx_seq_one_letter_code
_entity_poly.pdbx_strand_id
1 'polypeptide(L)'
;MDAELEQLRTLAHVILTAETALDTAYAALQASASALLASGSWSLTDVSEASGLSEGELLDLLTLGANNRALEQMFPEESPDHEGPGPRGAVE
;
A
#
# COMPACT_ATOMS: atom_id res chain seq x y z
N MET A 1 4.34 -32.45 -25.68
CA MET A 1 3.47 -32.25 -24.51
C MET A 1 4.02 -31.08 -23.72
N ASP A 2 3.90 -29.87 -24.27
CA ASP A 2 4.48 -28.63 -23.69
C ASP A 2 3.49 -27.45 -23.73
N ALA A 3 2.58 -27.42 -24.71
CA ALA A 3 1.60 -26.35 -24.84
C ALA A 3 0.64 -26.22 -23.64
N GLU A 4 0.20 -27.34 -23.07
CA GLU A 4 -0.70 -27.35 -21.90
C GLU A 4 0.01 -26.87 -20.62
N LEU A 5 1.28 -27.22 -20.45
CA LEU A 5 2.10 -26.73 -19.33
C LEU A 5 2.42 -25.24 -19.48
N GLU A 6 2.72 -24.78 -20.69
CA GLU A 6 2.96 -23.37 -20.97
C GLU A 6 1.70 -22.52 -20.78
N GLN A 7 0.55 -23.05 -21.19
CA GLN A 7 -0.75 -22.43 -20.92
C GLN A 7 -1.03 -22.34 -19.42
N LEU A 8 -0.76 -23.41 -18.66
CA LEU A 8 -0.92 -23.40 -17.20
C LEU A 8 -0.04 -22.34 -16.53
N ARG A 9 1.24 -22.22 -16.94
CA ARG A 9 2.16 -21.19 -16.44
C ARG A 9 1.68 -19.77 -16.78
N THR A 10 1.20 -19.58 -18.00
CA THR A 10 0.65 -18.29 -18.44
C THR A 10 -0.55 -17.90 -17.58
N LEU A 11 -1.48 -18.82 -17.33
CA LEU A 11 -2.63 -18.58 -16.46
C LEU A 11 -2.21 -18.25 -15.03
N ALA A 12 -1.27 -18.99 -14.46
CA ALA A 12 -0.74 -18.71 -13.13
C ALA A 12 -0.12 -17.31 -13.04
N HIS A 13 0.62 -16.88 -14.08
CA HIS A 13 1.19 -15.54 -14.11
C HIS A 13 0.14 -14.43 -14.21
N VAL A 14 -0.92 -14.66 -15.00
CA VAL A 14 -2.07 -13.72 -15.08
C VAL A 14 -2.76 -13.59 -13.73
N ILE A 15 -2.96 -14.70 -13.01
CA ILE A 15 -3.55 -14.68 -11.67
C ILE A 15 -2.68 -13.86 -10.72
N LEU A 16 -1.37 -14.12 -10.65
CA LEU A 16 -0.46 -13.37 -9.78
C LEU A 16 -0.46 -11.86 -10.10
N THR A 17 -0.53 -11.51 -11.38
CA THR A 17 -0.59 -10.10 -11.81
C THR A 17 -1.92 -9.46 -11.38
N ALA A 18 -3.02 -10.19 -11.53
CA ALA A 18 -4.34 -9.72 -11.10
C ALA A 18 -4.42 -9.56 -9.58
N GLU A 19 -3.84 -10.50 -8.81
CA GLU A 19 -3.72 -10.41 -7.36
C GLU A 19 -2.91 -9.17 -6.95
N THR A 20 -1.73 -8.97 -7.54
CA THR A 20 -0.90 -7.79 -7.26
C THR A 20 -1.61 -6.47 -7.61
N ALA A 21 -2.34 -6.44 -8.72
CA ALA A 21 -3.14 -5.28 -9.11
C ALA A 21 -4.30 -5.03 -8.14
N LEU A 22 -4.93 -6.10 -7.67
CA LEU A 22 -6.01 -6.03 -6.68
C LEU A 22 -5.50 -5.51 -5.34
N ASP A 23 -4.36 -6.03 -4.84
CA ASP A 23 -3.71 -5.54 -3.62
C ASP A 23 -3.38 -4.04 -3.72
N THR A 24 -2.83 -3.61 -4.85
CA THR A 24 -2.51 -2.20 -5.11
C THR A 24 -3.77 -1.32 -5.11
N ALA A 25 -4.85 -1.80 -5.73
CA ALA A 25 -6.13 -1.09 -5.77
C ALA A 25 -6.75 -0.97 -4.36
N TYR A 26 -6.70 -2.03 -3.55
CA TYR A 26 -7.16 -1.99 -2.16
C TYR A 26 -6.34 -1.03 -1.30
N ALA A 27 -5.01 -1.01 -1.45
CA ALA A 27 -4.15 -0.06 -0.75
C ALA A 27 -4.49 1.40 -1.11
N ALA A 28 -4.73 1.68 -2.39
CA ALA A 28 -5.14 3.01 -2.86
C ALA A 28 -6.54 3.40 -2.35
N LEU A 29 -7.49 2.46 -2.34
CA LEU A 29 -8.83 2.66 -1.79
C LEU A 29 -8.75 2.99 -0.30
N GLN A 30 -7.95 2.23 0.46
CA GLN A 30 -7.73 2.46 1.87
C GLN A 30 -7.13 3.84 2.13
N ALA A 31 -6.08 4.23 1.41
CA ALA A 31 -5.45 5.53 1.56
C ALA A 31 -6.44 6.68 1.30
N SER A 32 -7.28 6.52 0.27
CA SER A 32 -8.31 7.49 -0.09
C SER A 32 -9.41 7.57 0.98
N ALA A 33 -9.91 6.44 1.44
CA ALA A 33 -10.90 6.37 2.52
C ALA A 33 -10.36 6.99 3.82
N SER A 34 -9.13 6.66 4.20
CA SER A 34 -8.49 7.23 5.38
C SER A 34 -8.31 8.75 5.26
N ALA A 35 -7.96 9.26 4.08
CA ALA A 35 -7.81 10.70 3.84
C ALA A 35 -9.16 11.43 3.90
N LEU A 36 -10.21 10.84 3.31
CA LEU A 36 -11.56 11.39 3.35
C LEU A 36 -12.09 11.47 4.78
N LEU A 37 -11.92 10.40 5.57
CA LEU A 37 -12.33 10.39 6.97
C LEU A 37 -11.50 11.35 7.82
N ALA A 38 -10.18 11.42 7.59
CA ALA A 38 -9.30 12.35 8.29
C ALA A 38 -9.60 13.83 7.99
N SER A 39 -10.14 14.13 6.80
CA SER A 39 -10.59 15.48 6.45
C SER A 39 -11.81 15.94 7.28
N GLY A 40 -12.52 15.00 7.93
CA GLY A 40 -13.72 15.26 8.71
C GLY A 40 -14.93 15.76 7.90
N SER A 41 -14.80 15.85 6.57
CA SER A 41 -15.85 16.32 5.66
C SER A 41 -16.77 15.21 5.18
N TRP A 42 -16.42 13.95 5.46
CA TRP A 42 -17.13 12.76 5.00
C TRP A 42 -17.32 11.80 6.17
N SER A 43 -18.51 11.20 6.26
CA SER A 43 -18.79 10.16 7.24
C SER A 43 -18.35 8.78 6.75
N LEU A 44 -18.25 7.83 7.68
CA LEU A 44 -17.97 6.42 7.35
C LEU A 44 -19.00 5.85 6.36
N THR A 45 -20.27 6.24 6.53
CA THR A 45 -21.38 5.81 5.68
C THR A 45 -21.24 6.37 4.26
N ASP A 46 -20.84 7.64 4.10
CA ASP A 46 -20.61 8.22 2.75
C ASP A 46 -19.47 7.52 2.01
N VAL A 47 -18.39 7.19 2.72
CA VAL A 47 -17.25 6.48 2.16
C VAL A 47 -17.60 5.01 1.85
N SER A 48 -18.42 4.38 2.69
CA SER A 48 -18.98 3.04 2.43
C SER A 48 -19.85 3.03 1.17
N GLU A 49 -20.74 4.01 1.00
CA GLU A 49 -21.57 4.12 -0.20
C GLU A 49 -20.72 4.34 -1.47
N ALA A 50 -19.72 5.22 -1.41
CA ALA A 50 -18.85 5.52 -2.55
C ALA A 50 -17.93 4.36 -2.95
N SER A 51 -17.46 3.57 -1.97
CA SER A 51 -16.57 2.43 -2.20
C SER A 51 -17.32 1.14 -2.55
N GLY A 52 -18.62 1.06 -2.25
CA GLY A 52 -19.41 -0.16 -2.40
C GLY A 52 -19.08 -1.25 -1.36
N LEU A 53 -18.19 -0.96 -0.41
CA LEU A 53 -17.88 -1.84 0.72
C LEU A 53 -18.85 -1.58 1.87
N SER A 54 -19.17 -2.62 2.65
CA SER A 54 -19.89 -2.39 3.90
C SER A 54 -19.03 -1.62 4.90
N GLU A 55 -19.66 -0.92 5.84
CA GLU A 55 -18.93 -0.19 6.89
C GLU A 55 -17.99 -1.10 7.69
N GLY A 56 -18.38 -2.36 7.90
CA GLY A 56 -17.55 -3.35 8.59
C GLY A 56 -16.29 -3.72 7.79
N GLU A 57 -16.42 -3.95 6.48
CA GLU A 57 -15.28 -4.22 5.59
C GLU A 57 -14.37 -3.00 5.47
N LEU A 58 -14.94 -1.81 5.42
CA LEU A 58 -14.17 -0.56 5.38
C LEU A 58 -13.38 -0.35 6.67
N LEU A 59 -13.96 -0.64 7.83
CA LEU A 59 -13.26 -0.57 9.12
C LEU A 59 -12.16 -1.62 9.22
N ASP A 60 -12.40 -2.84 8.77
CA ASP A 60 -11.38 -3.90 8.72
C ASP A 60 -10.20 -3.48 7.82
N LEU A 61 -10.49 -2.98 6.62
CA LEU A 61 -9.50 -2.46 5.68
C LEU A 61 -8.66 -1.33 6.31
N LEU A 62 -9.31 -0.35 6.94
CA LEU A 62 -8.63 0.76 7.61
C LEU A 62 -7.76 0.29 8.79
N THR A 63 -8.24 -0.70 9.55
CA THR A 63 -7.53 -1.28 10.69
C THR A 63 -6.30 -2.06 10.23
N LEU A 64 -6.44 -2.87 9.16
CA LEU A 64 -5.36 -3.67 8.62
C LEU A 64 -4.17 -2.80 8.18
N GLY A 65 -4.42 -1.75 7.38
CA GLY A 65 -3.30 -0.89 6.98
C GLY A 65 -2.82 0.05 8.08
N ALA A 66 -3.60 0.36 9.12
CA ALA A 66 -3.07 1.02 10.32
C ALA A 66 -2.04 0.13 11.03
N ASN A 67 -2.32 -1.19 11.13
CA ASN A 67 -1.39 -2.17 11.69
C ASN A 67 -0.16 -2.36 10.81
N ASN A 68 -0.32 -2.46 9.48
CA ASN A 68 0.82 -2.58 8.56
C ASN A 68 1.71 -1.34 8.62
N ARG A 69 1.13 -0.13 8.63
CA ARG A 69 1.89 1.12 8.76
C ARG A 69 2.59 1.24 10.11
N ALA A 70 2.00 0.71 11.19
CA ALA A 70 2.66 0.65 12.49
C ALA A 70 3.85 -0.31 12.45
N LEU A 71 3.72 -1.45 11.75
CA LEU A 71 4.80 -2.42 11.55
C LEU A 71 5.93 -1.82 10.70
N GLU A 72 5.63 -1.14 9.59
CA GLU A 72 6.62 -0.45 8.76
C GLU A 72 7.37 0.66 9.52
N GLN A 73 6.70 1.36 10.45
CA GLN A 73 7.36 2.34 11.33
C GLN A 73 8.22 1.72 12.43
N MET A 74 7.97 0.46 12.81
CA MET A 74 8.82 -0.29 13.74
C MET A 74 10.05 -0.88 13.06
N PHE A 75 9.97 -1.16 11.76
CA PHE A 75 11.08 -1.57 10.91
C PHE A 75 11.30 -0.54 9.81
N PRO A 76 11.66 0.72 10.15
CA PRO A 76 12.02 1.67 9.11
C PRO A 76 13.16 1.03 8.33
N GLU A 77 12.96 0.80 7.03
CA GLU A 77 14.06 0.41 6.15
C GLU A 77 15.19 1.42 6.39
N GLU A 78 16.30 0.91 6.91
CA GLU A 78 17.46 1.69 7.28
C GLU A 78 17.88 2.49 6.05
N SER A 79 17.55 3.79 6.05
CA SER A 79 18.04 4.70 5.03
C SER A 79 19.56 4.74 5.18
N PRO A 80 20.35 4.48 4.12
CA PRO A 80 21.79 4.52 4.22
C PRO A 80 22.24 5.99 4.34
N ASP A 81 22.21 6.52 5.56
CA ASP A 81 22.84 7.79 5.91
C ASP A 81 24.24 7.52 6.47
N HIS A 82 25.29 7.68 5.67
CA HIS A 82 26.51 8.42 6.04
C HIS A 82 27.67 8.16 5.07
N GLU A 83 28.01 9.16 4.25
CA GLU A 83 29.42 9.50 4.08
C GLU A 83 29.57 11.03 3.99
N GLY A 84 29.52 11.68 5.15
CA GLY A 84 30.35 12.85 5.40
C GLY A 84 31.64 12.38 6.07
N PRO A 85 32.79 12.97 5.72
CA PRO A 85 33.28 14.00 6.64
C PRO A 85 33.89 15.21 5.91
N GLY A 86 33.62 16.44 6.42
CA GLY A 86 34.55 17.57 6.21
C GLY A 86 35.89 17.29 6.93
N PRO A 87 36.90 18.20 6.93
CA PRO A 87 36.90 19.60 6.49
C PRO A 87 38.16 19.97 5.65
N ARG A 88 38.23 21.18 5.08
CA ARG A 88 39.44 22.04 5.10
C ARG A 88 39.18 23.37 4.39
N GLY A 89 39.44 24.46 5.10
CA GLY A 89 39.55 25.78 4.51
C GLY A 89 40.69 25.85 3.48
N ALA A 90 40.43 26.59 2.42
CA ALA A 90 41.45 27.31 1.66
C ALA A 90 41.02 28.78 1.76
N VAL A 91 41.60 29.54 2.69
CA VAL A 91 42.77 30.42 2.50
C VAL A 91 42.57 31.43 1.35
N GLU A 92 42.56 32.69 1.78
CA GLU A 92 42.73 34.00 1.11
C GLU A 92 42.89 34.05 -0.43
#